data_AF-A0AAV3PKR9-F1
#
_entry.id   AF-A0AAV3PKR9-F1
#
_cell.length_a   1.000
_cell.length_b   1.000
_cell.length_c   1.000
_cell.angle_alpha   90.00
_cell.angle_beta   90.00
_cell.angle_gamma   90.00
#
_symmetry.space_group_name_H-M   'P 1'
#
loop_
_entity.id
_entity.type
_entity.pdbx_description
1 polymer ?
#
loop_
_entity_poly.entity_id
_entity_poly.type
_entity_poly.pdbx_seq_one_letter_code
_entity_poly.pdbx_strand_id
1 'polypeptide(L)'
;MENIAFPLYGMYPTVLQLQVHLPNFHSIEFEDGVNLEDVLQDERLKRTMLTEFFTTDSMDEEARGLNLLYKELHKFYIWDDKLRTWTSRKRGISIGRLCTVNPIENERYYLRVLLNNVRSPTSFDYLLTFNGICCNFFQEAAHKRGLLHNDDDIE
;
A
#
# COMPACT_ATOMS: atom_id res chain seq x y z
N MET A 1 11.91 46.79 10.28
CA MET A 1 12.51 45.44 10.41
C MET A 1 11.69 44.52 9.53
N GLU A 2 12.24 44.20 8.37
CA GLU A 2 11.63 43.26 7.44
C GLU A 2 11.54 41.89 8.11
N ASN A 3 10.32 41.38 8.18
CA ASN A 3 10.05 40.03 8.65
C ASN A 3 10.44 39.09 7.51
N ILE A 4 11.68 38.60 7.51
CA ILE A 4 12.12 37.54 6.62
C ILE A 4 11.47 36.25 7.13
N ALA A 5 10.20 36.07 6.80
CA ALA A 5 9.50 34.81 6.99
C ALA A 5 10.06 33.82 5.96
N PHE A 6 11.01 32.98 6.38
CA PHE A 6 11.41 31.80 5.62
C PHE A 6 10.20 30.84 5.59
N PRO A 7 9.68 30.45 4.42
CA PRO A 7 8.74 29.34 4.33
C PRO A 7 9.47 28.11 4.85
N LEU A 8 8.97 27.53 5.95
CA LEU A 8 9.43 26.24 6.43
C LEU A 8 9.15 25.22 5.31
N TYR A 9 10.23 24.88 4.60
CA TYR A 9 10.29 23.99 3.46
C TYR A 9 9.34 22.79 3.60
N GLY A 10 8.37 22.69 2.68
CA GLY A 10 7.77 21.39 2.37
C GLY A 10 8.87 20.50 1.80
N MET A 11 9.07 19.32 2.39
CA MET A 11 10.08 18.37 1.93
C MET A 11 9.85 18.06 0.45
N TYR A 12 10.85 18.32 -0.39
CA TYR A 12 10.85 17.98 -1.81
C TYR A 12 11.83 16.83 -2.08
N PRO A 13 11.40 15.76 -2.75
CA PRO A 13 10.02 15.47 -3.14
C PRO A 13 9.15 15.05 -1.94
N THR A 14 7.82 15.20 -2.08
CA THR A 14 6.87 14.74 -1.06
C THR A 14 7.02 13.25 -0.82
N VAL A 15 7.03 12.84 0.45
CA VAL A 15 7.04 11.43 0.85
C VAL A 15 5.59 10.99 1.08
N LEU A 16 5.13 9.99 0.32
CA LEU A 16 3.82 9.36 0.49
C LEU A 16 3.97 8.11 1.34
N GLN A 17 3.31 8.08 2.48
CA GLN A 17 3.30 6.92 3.37
C GLN A 17 2.19 5.96 2.95
N LEU A 18 2.58 4.79 2.44
CA LEU A 18 1.69 3.77 1.91
C LEU A 18 1.28 2.80 3.02
N GLN A 19 -0.02 2.62 3.20
CA GLN A 19 -0.61 1.84 4.28
C GLN A 19 -0.33 0.34 4.11
N VAL A 20 -0.12 -0.35 5.22
CA VAL A 20 -0.05 -1.82 5.25
C VAL A 20 -1.00 -2.31 6.33
N HIS A 21 -2.06 -2.98 5.89
CA HIS A 21 -3.08 -3.56 6.76
C HIS A 21 -3.49 -4.94 6.24
N LEU A 22 -3.93 -5.80 7.15
CA LEU A 22 -4.49 -7.10 6.79
C LEU A 22 -5.89 -6.94 6.15
N PRO A 23 -6.41 -7.97 5.46
CA PRO A 23 -7.77 -7.95 4.95
C PRO A 23 -8.77 -7.62 6.07
N ASN A 24 -9.62 -6.60 5.87
CA ASN A 24 -10.61 -6.13 6.85
C ASN A 24 -10.06 -5.54 8.16
N PHE A 25 -8.75 -5.29 8.27
CA PHE A 25 -8.11 -4.62 9.43
C PHE A 25 -7.61 -3.21 9.10
N HIS A 26 -8.31 -2.48 8.22
CA HIS A 26 -8.03 -1.06 7.97
C HIS A 26 -8.86 -0.17 8.90
N SER A 27 -8.31 0.99 9.26
CA SER A 27 -9.04 2.00 10.02
C SER A 27 -9.87 2.88 9.10
N ILE A 28 -11.07 3.24 9.54
CA ILE A 28 -11.93 4.25 8.91
C ILE A 28 -11.95 5.47 9.84
N GLU A 29 -11.64 6.64 9.30
CA GLU A 29 -11.74 7.91 10.01
C GLU A 29 -13.07 8.57 9.67
N PHE A 30 -13.76 9.10 10.67
CA PHE A 30 -15.04 9.81 10.53
C PHE A 30 -15.12 10.94 11.55
N GLU A 31 -15.96 11.93 11.27
CA GLU A 31 -16.15 13.08 12.16
C GLU A 31 -17.09 12.74 13.34
N ASP A 32 -16.88 13.40 14.47
CA ASP A 32 -17.77 13.30 15.62
C ASP A 32 -19.19 13.74 15.25
N GLY A 33 -20.18 12.94 15.66
CA GLY A 33 -21.60 13.21 15.41
C GLY A 33 -22.15 12.65 14.09
N VAL A 34 -21.31 12.01 13.26
CA VAL A 34 -21.78 11.27 12.08
C VAL A 34 -22.47 9.97 12.51
N ASN A 35 -23.52 9.58 11.78
CA ASN A 35 -24.18 8.30 11.98
C ASN A 35 -23.27 7.14 11.53
N LEU A 36 -23.03 6.19 12.43
CA LEU A 36 -22.14 5.06 12.14
C LEU A 36 -22.66 4.13 11.04
N GLU A 37 -23.99 3.98 10.91
CA GLU A 37 -24.59 3.18 9.84
C GLU A 37 -24.29 3.79 8.46
N ASP A 38 -24.42 5.12 8.34
CA ASP A 38 -24.08 5.82 7.09
C ASP A 38 -22.59 5.64 6.74
N VAL A 39 -21.71 5.68 7.75
CA VAL A 39 -20.26 5.42 7.59
C VAL A 39 -20.00 3.99 7.11
N LEU A 40 -20.68 3.00 7.70
CA LEU A 40 -20.51 1.59 7.32
C LEU A 40 -21.09 1.26 5.94
N GLN A 41 -22.10 2.01 5.49
CA GLN A 41 -22.72 1.90 4.17
C GLN A 41 -21.93 2.63 3.08
N ASP A 42 -21.06 3.59 3.43
CA ASP A 42 -20.20 4.26 2.44
C ASP A 42 -19.04 3.34 2.00
N GLU A 43 -19.22 2.68 0.86
CA GLU A 43 -18.21 1.83 0.23
C GLU A 43 -16.90 2.56 -0.09
N ARG A 44 -16.90 3.89 -0.25
CA ARG A 44 -15.65 4.65 -0.49
C ARG A 44 -14.74 4.62 0.73
N LEU A 45 -15.30 4.61 1.93
CA LEU A 45 -14.52 4.60 3.17
C LEU A 45 -13.78 3.28 3.37
N LYS A 46 -14.28 2.19 2.76
CA LYS A 46 -13.65 0.86 2.77
C LYS A 46 -12.47 0.73 1.80
N ARG A 47 -12.37 1.63 0.81
CA ARG A 47 -11.27 1.64 -0.17
C ARG A 47 -10.04 2.27 0.45
N THR A 48 -8.91 1.59 0.46
CA THR A 48 -7.62 2.14 0.89
C THR A 48 -6.68 2.30 -0.29
N MET A 49 -5.57 3.02 -0.11
CA MET A 49 -4.50 3.07 -1.11
C MET A 49 -4.01 1.67 -1.52
N LEU A 50 -4.03 0.70 -0.60
CA LEU A 50 -3.58 -0.67 -0.85
C LEU A 50 -4.62 -1.47 -1.65
N THR A 51 -5.89 -1.43 -1.26
CA THR A 51 -6.93 -2.15 -2.01
C THR A 51 -7.14 -1.54 -3.40
N GLU A 52 -7.04 -0.21 -3.51
CA GLU A 52 -7.14 0.44 -4.82
C GLU A 52 -5.90 0.20 -5.68
N PHE A 53 -4.73 -0.04 -5.11
CA PHE A 53 -3.57 -0.48 -5.91
C PHE A 53 -3.88 -1.82 -6.60
N PHE A 54 -4.47 -2.77 -5.86
CA PHE A 54 -4.91 -4.05 -6.43
C PHE A 54 -5.95 -3.86 -7.54
N THR A 55 -6.94 -2.99 -7.32
CA THR A 55 -7.96 -2.64 -8.31
C THR A 55 -7.35 -2.01 -9.56
N THR A 56 -6.43 -1.05 -9.39
CA THR A 56 -5.74 -0.36 -10.49
C THR A 56 -5.01 -1.36 -11.37
N ASP A 57 -4.20 -2.25 -10.80
CA ASP A 57 -3.47 -3.26 -11.58
C ASP A 57 -4.39 -4.30 -12.24
N SER A 58 -5.56 -4.55 -11.65
CA SER A 58 -6.57 -5.42 -12.23
C SER A 58 -7.31 -4.77 -13.41
N MET A 59 -7.60 -3.48 -13.36
CA MET A 59 -8.52 -2.81 -14.32
C MET A 59 -7.81 -2.00 -15.41
N ASP A 60 -6.65 -1.43 -15.13
CA ASP A 60 -5.91 -0.56 -16.03
C ASP A 60 -4.81 -1.34 -16.77
N GLU A 61 -4.91 -1.44 -18.09
CA GLU A 61 -3.91 -2.13 -18.92
C GLU A 61 -2.54 -1.43 -18.89
N GLU A 62 -2.52 -0.10 -18.77
CA GLU A 62 -1.28 0.66 -18.64
C GLU A 62 -0.60 0.34 -17.31
N ALA A 63 -1.34 0.40 -16.20
CA ALA A 63 -0.84 0.03 -14.87
C ALA A 63 -0.26 -1.39 -14.86
N ARG A 64 -1.01 -2.34 -15.42
CA ARG A 64 -0.60 -3.75 -15.52
C ARG A 64 0.66 -3.91 -16.37
N GLY A 65 0.77 -3.17 -17.48
CA GLY A 65 1.94 -3.17 -18.35
C GLY A 65 3.19 -2.58 -17.69
N LEU A 66 3.03 -1.64 -16.75
CA LEU A 66 4.15 -1.06 -15.98
C LEU A 66 4.75 -2.04 -14.97
N ASN A 67 4.02 -3.10 -14.62
CA ASN A 67 4.43 -4.18 -13.74
C ASN A 67 5.01 -3.69 -12.38
N LEU A 68 4.27 -2.87 -11.64
CA LEU A 68 4.80 -2.09 -10.52
C LEU A 68 4.79 -2.82 -9.18
N LEU A 69 5.74 -2.48 -8.31
CA LEU A 69 5.59 -2.72 -6.87
C LEU A 69 4.65 -1.66 -6.28
N TYR A 70 4.01 -1.97 -5.15
CA TYR A 70 3.14 -0.99 -4.48
C TYR A 70 3.87 0.33 -4.16
N LYS A 71 5.14 0.24 -3.74
CA LYS A 71 6.02 1.41 -3.48
C LYS A 71 6.45 2.18 -4.71
N GLU A 72 6.14 1.71 -5.92
CA GLU A 72 6.49 2.37 -7.18
C GLU A 72 5.30 3.06 -7.84
N LEU A 73 4.07 2.68 -7.45
CA LEU A 73 2.83 3.20 -8.03
C LEU A 73 2.76 4.73 -8.04
N HIS A 74 3.17 5.36 -6.94
CA HIS A 74 3.16 6.82 -6.77
C HIS A 74 3.98 7.60 -7.83
N LYS A 75 4.91 6.93 -8.52
CA LYS A 75 5.69 7.52 -9.62
C LYS A 75 4.81 7.83 -10.82
N PHE A 76 3.77 7.03 -11.04
CA PHE A 76 2.89 7.09 -12.21
C PHE A 76 1.47 7.49 -11.85
N TYR A 77 1.06 7.31 -10.60
CA TYR A 77 -0.28 7.64 -10.13
C TYR A 77 -0.23 8.57 -8.91
N ILE A 78 -1.33 9.27 -8.68
CA ILE A 78 -1.58 10.09 -7.50
C ILE A 78 -2.87 9.64 -6.83
N TRP A 79 -2.84 9.54 -5.50
CA TRP A 79 -4.02 9.22 -4.70
C TRP A 79 -4.96 10.43 -4.67
N ASP A 80 -6.20 10.22 -5.12
CA ASP A 80 -7.28 11.17 -4.91
C ASP A 80 -8.04 10.73 -3.65
N ASP A 81 -7.81 11.44 -2.55
CA ASP A 81 -8.44 11.10 -1.28
C ASP A 81 -9.96 11.37 -1.29
N LYS A 82 -10.42 12.33 -2.10
CA LYS A 82 -11.84 12.61 -2.26
C LYS A 82 -12.54 11.54 -3.06
N LEU A 83 -11.91 10.92 -4.04
CA LEU A 83 -12.50 9.83 -4.83
C LEU A 83 -12.13 8.43 -4.31
N ARG A 84 -11.17 8.37 -3.37
CA ARG A 84 -10.56 7.15 -2.86
C ARG A 84 -10.10 6.24 -3.99
N THR A 85 -9.31 6.79 -4.91
CA THR A 85 -8.79 6.05 -6.07
C THR A 85 -7.44 6.58 -6.54
N TRP A 86 -6.73 5.79 -7.36
CA TRP A 86 -5.49 6.19 -8.02
C TRP A 86 -5.79 6.78 -9.40
N THR A 87 -5.20 7.95 -9.70
CA THR A 87 -5.34 8.60 -11.01
C THR A 87 -3.98 8.85 -11.65
N SER A 88 -3.89 8.77 -12.97
CA SER A 88 -2.63 8.94 -13.68
C SER A 88 -2.01 10.31 -13.38
N ARG A 89 -0.74 10.29 -12.98
CA ARG A 89 0.03 11.47 -12.63
C ARG A 89 0.40 12.23 -13.90
N LYS A 90 -0.02 13.49 -13.96
CA LYS A 90 0.32 14.39 -15.07
C LYS A 90 1.71 15.04 -14.91
N ARG A 91 2.11 15.37 -13.67
CA ARG A 91 3.37 16.10 -13.35
C ARG A 91 3.88 15.79 -11.94
N GLY A 92 5.15 16.14 -11.70
CA GLY A 92 5.81 16.08 -10.39
C GLY A 92 6.42 14.72 -10.05
N ILE A 93 7.14 14.67 -8.94
CA ILE A 93 7.72 13.44 -8.37
C ILE A 93 7.34 13.32 -6.90
N SER A 94 7.27 12.08 -6.41
CA SER A 94 7.08 11.76 -4.99
C SER A 94 7.94 10.55 -4.65
N ILE A 95 8.07 10.22 -3.36
CA ILE A 95 8.69 8.97 -2.89
C ILE A 95 7.65 8.20 -2.08
N GLY A 96 7.25 7.02 -2.54
CA GLY A 96 6.38 6.11 -1.82
C GLY A 96 7.19 5.27 -0.84
N ARG A 97 6.76 5.25 0.43
CA ARG A 97 7.33 4.39 1.46
C ARG A 97 6.21 3.63 2.13
N LEU A 98 6.28 2.30 2.10
CA LEU A 98 5.41 1.50 2.97
C LEU A 98 5.67 1.87 4.42
N CYS A 99 4.60 1.99 5.20
CA CYS A 99 4.69 2.16 6.65
C CYS A 99 5.69 1.17 7.25
N THR A 100 6.42 1.60 8.27
CA THR A 100 7.20 0.67 9.09
C THR A 100 6.25 -0.30 9.78
N VAL A 101 6.61 -1.58 9.75
CA VAL A 101 5.89 -2.66 10.43
C VAL A 101 6.92 -3.45 11.21
N ASN A 102 6.67 -3.65 12.50
CA ASN A 102 7.56 -4.39 13.38
C ASN A 102 7.36 -5.90 13.19
N PRO A 103 8.41 -6.75 13.22
CA PRO A 103 8.28 -8.20 13.16
C PRO A 103 7.28 -8.81 14.17
N ILE A 104 7.11 -8.19 15.35
CA ILE A 104 6.14 -8.61 16.37
C ILE A 104 4.69 -8.53 15.85
N GLU A 105 4.42 -7.70 14.83
CA GLU A 105 3.11 -7.58 14.19
C GLU A 105 2.83 -8.71 13.17
N ASN A 106 3.72 -9.71 13.13
CA ASN A 106 3.52 -11.02 12.50
C ASN A 106 3.01 -10.93 11.05
N GLU A 107 1.79 -11.37 10.76
CA GLU A 107 1.24 -11.40 9.40
C GLU A 107 1.26 -10.05 8.68
N ARG A 108 1.14 -8.93 9.41
CA ARG A 108 1.25 -7.60 8.82
C ARG A 108 2.68 -7.29 8.36
N TYR A 109 3.68 -7.79 9.09
CA TYR A 109 5.08 -7.70 8.72
C TYR A 109 5.36 -8.49 7.44
N TYR A 110 4.88 -9.74 7.36
CA TYR A 110 5.07 -10.57 6.17
C TYR A 110 4.30 -10.05 4.95
N LEU A 111 3.11 -9.47 5.14
CA LEU A 111 2.41 -8.74 4.09
C LEU A 111 3.27 -7.57 3.56
N ARG A 112 3.92 -6.79 4.44
CA ARG A 112 4.85 -5.74 4.02
C ARG A 112 6.03 -6.30 3.22
N VAL A 113 6.57 -7.46 3.60
CA VAL A 113 7.64 -8.13 2.83
C VAL A 113 7.14 -8.48 1.43
N LEU A 114 5.95 -9.07 1.32
CA LEU A 114 5.35 -9.42 0.03
C LEU A 114 5.11 -8.17 -0.83
N LEU A 115 4.51 -7.11 -0.29
CA LEU A 115 4.26 -5.86 -1.02
C LEU A 115 5.53 -5.12 -1.47
N ASN A 116 6.68 -5.42 -0.86
CA ASN A 116 7.98 -4.90 -1.27
C ASN A 116 8.62 -5.64 -2.44
N ASN A 117 8.17 -6.86 -2.73
CA ASN A 117 8.88 -7.80 -3.60
C ASN A 117 7.99 -8.41 -4.71
N VAL A 118 6.69 -8.55 -4.48
CA VAL A 118 5.73 -9.07 -5.45
C VAL A 118 5.23 -7.93 -6.32
N ARG A 119 5.49 -8.02 -7.62
CA ARG A 119 5.03 -7.05 -8.61
C ARG A 119 3.60 -7.35 -9.05
N SER A 120 2.85 -6.28 -9.24
CA SER A 120 1.47 -6.23 -9.71
C SER A 120 0.48 -7.20 -9.08
N PRO A 121 0.43 -7.30 -7.73
CA PRO A 121 -0.58 -8.10 -7.08
C PRO A 121 -1.97 -7.50 -7.33
N THR A 122 -2.93 -8.35 -7.69
CA THR A 122 -4.32 -7.93 -7.94
C THR A 122 -5.27 -8.20 -6.77
N SER A 123 -4.77 -8.81 -5.68
CA SER A 123 -5.52 -9.02 -4.45
C SER A 123 -4.60 -9.50 -3.31
N PHE A 124 -5.15 -9.60 -2.09
CA PHE A 124 -4.48 -10.32 -1.00
C PHE A 124 -4.27 -11.80 -1.32
N ASP A 125 -5.25 -12.45 -1.96
CA ASP A 125 -5.16 -13.86 -2.36
C ASP A 125 -4.06 -14.09 -3.40
N TYR A 126 -3.83 -13.11 -4.29
CA TYR A 126 -2.68 -13.12 -5.19
C TYR A 126 -1.37 -13.15 -4.40
N LEU A 127 -1.25 -12.35 -3.35
CA LEU A 127 -0.07 -12.35 -2.47
C LEU A 127 0.09 -13.67 -1.71
N LEU A 128 -1.00 -14.36 -1.37
CA LEU A 128 -0.98 -15.70 -0.77
C LEU A 128 -0.67 -16.81 -1.77
N THR A 129 -0.86 -16.59 -3.07
CA THR A 129 -0.70 -17.62 -4.10
C THR A 129 0.68 -17.59 -4.74
N PHE A 130 1.42 -18.70 -4.67
CA PHE A 130 2.72 -18.85 -5.34
C PHE A 130 2.77 -20.17 -6.11
N ASN A 131 3.17 -20.11 -7.39
CA ASN A 131 3.20 -21.26 -8.30
C ASN A 131 1.91 -22.10 -8.32
N GLY A 132 0.76 -21.42 -8.27
CA GLY A 132 -0.57 -22.06 -8.26
C GLY A 132 -1.00 -22.65 -6.92
N ILE A 133 -0.19 -22.53 -5.87
CA ILE A 133 -0.52 -23.00 -4.52
C ILE A 133 -0.93 -21.80 -3.66
N CYS A 134 -2.16 -21.83 -3.14
CA CYS A 134 -2.64 -20.86 -2.17
C CYS A 134 -2.11 -21.22 -0.77
N CYS A 135 -1.43 -20.26 -0.12
CA CYS A 135 -0.96 -20.38 1.25
C CYS A 135 -2.03 -19.86 2.22
N ASN A 136 -2.00 -20.32 3.47
CA ASN A 136 -2.94 -19.84 4.48
C ASN A 136 -2.49 -18.52 5.14
N PHE A 137 -1.18 -18.26 5.12
CA PHE A 137 -0.55 -17.14 5.81
C PHE A 137 0.43 -16.40 4.91
N PHE A 138 0.57 -15.08 5.10
CA PHE A 138 1.54 -14.26 4.40
C PHE A 138 2.97 -14.67 4.75
N GLN A 139 3.24 -15.13 5.99
CA GLN A 139 4.52 -15.71 6.37
C GLN A 139 4.90 -16.89 5.46
N GLU A 140 3.99 -17.85 5.32
CA GLU A 140 4.19 -19.05 4.49
C GLU A 140 4.44 -18.66 3.03
N ALA A 141 3.64 -17.72 2.52
CA ALA A 141 3.75 -17.23 1.15
C ALA A 141 5.08 -16.48 0.90
N ALA A 142 5.59 -15.74 1.89
CA ALA A 142 6.89 -15.06 1.82
C ALA A 142 8.04 -16.07 1.89
N HIS A 143 7.95 -17.08 2.78
CA HIS A 143 8.92 -18.15 2.90
C HIS A 143 9.04 -18.97 1.61
N LYS A 144 7.92 -19.41 1.02
CA LYS A 144 7.92 -20.17 -0.25
C LYS A 144 8.53 -19.39 -1.42
N ARG A 145 8.48 -18.05 -1.37
CA ARG A 145 9.12 -17.16 -2.36
C ARG A 145 10.60 -16.90 -2.07
N GLY A 146 11.17 -17.45 -0.99
CA GLY A 146 12.55 -17.19 -0.58
C GLY A 146 12.80 -15.74 -0.16
N LEU A 147 11.77 -15.04 0.33
CA LEU A 147 11.87 -13.62 0.70
C LEU A 147 12.24 -13.41 2.17
N LEU A 148 12.36 -14.50 2.94
CA LEU A 148 12.81 -14.47 4.32
C LEU A 148 14.28 -14.87 4.34
N HIS A 149 15.06 -14.20 5.19
CA HIS A 149 16.41 -14.68 5.49
C HIS A 149 16.28 -15.98 6.28
N ASN A 150 17.02 -17.01 5.90
CA ASN A 150 17.13 -18.19 6.75
C ASN A 150 18.12 -17.83 7.86
N ASP A 151 17.74 -18.01 9.12
CA ASP A 151 18.64 -17.84 10.27
C ASP A 151 19.72 -18.95 10.34
N ASP A 152 19.81 -19.82 9.33
CA ASP A 152 20.80 -20.90 9.21
C ASP A 152 22.13 -20.45 8.57
N ASP A 153 22.24 -19.20 8.10
CA ASP A 153 23.50 -18.59 7.69
C ASP A 153 24.18 -17.91 8.90
N ILE A 154 24.51 -18.70 9.93
CA ILE A 154 25.55 -18.34 10.89
C ILE A 154 26.82 -19.06 10.44
N GLU A 155 27.81 -18.24 10.06
CA GLU A 155 29.19 -18.59 9.69
C GLU A 155 29.86 -19.66 10.58
#